data_AF-A7REG6-F1
#
_entry.id   AF-A7REG6-F1
#
_cell.length_a   1.000
_cell.length_b   1.000
_cell.length_c   1.000
_cell.angle_alpha   90.00
_cell.angle_beta   90.00
_cell.angle_gamma   90.00
#
_symmetry.space_group_name_H-M   'P 1'
#
loop_
_entity.id
_entity.type
_entity.pdbx_description
1 polymer ?
#
loop_
_entity_poly.entity_id
_entity_poly.type
_entity_poly.pdbx_seq_one_letter_code
_entity_poly.pdbx_strand_id
1 'polypeptide(L)'
;MAKSFSMVMLVSIIIFYMARPIYSRNKILEDIDISPTPVEGTDSPTTEYEIELAHRLHEDYILACPKKPSSKCDDEIFNNMLDGTTPVTNECCHDILKTGKDCHLALVKIIFSTNDYKKIASKAIPKSKQTWNDCVRRVGMEIGAPVSFEP
;
A
#
# COMPACT_ATOMS: atom_id res chain seq x y z
N MET A 1 27.12 -36.11 -11.22
CA MET A 1 26.09 -35.62 -12.16
C MET A 1 24.87 -34.99 -11.46
N ALA A 2 24.29 -35.58 -10.41
CA ALA A 2 23.12 -35.03 -9.69
C ALA A 2 23.23 -33.56 -9.21
N LYS A 3 24.41 -33.14 -8.72
CA LYS A 3 24.63 -31.75 -8.26
C LYS A 3 24.48 -30.71 -9.40
N SER A 4 24.88 -31.07 -10.63
CA SER A 4 24.76 -30.18 -11.78
C SER A 4 23.29 -29.99 -12.19
N PHE A 5 22.50 -31.07 -12.20
CA PHE A 5 21.06 -30.98 -12.46
C PHE A 5 20.32 -30.13 -11.42
N SER A 6 20.68 -30.27 -10.14
CA SER A 6 20.09 -29.44 -9.08
C SER A 6 20.38 -27.95 -9.28
N MET A 7 21.60 -27.60 -9.68
CA MET A 7 21.96 -26.19 -9.94
C MET A 7 21.20 -25.62 -11.13
N VAL A 8 21.07 -26.39 -12.22
CA VAL A 8 20.32 -25.96 -13.40
C VAL A 8 18.84 -25.76 -13.07
N MET A 9 18.23 -26.69 -12.33
CA MET A 9 16.83 -26.56 -11.89
C MET A 9 16.59 -25.31 -11.04
N LEU A 10 17.47 -25.02 -10.07
CA LEU A 10 17.35 -23.82 -9.24
C LEU A 10 17.48 -22.53 -10.07
N VAL A 11 18.44 -22.48 -10.99
CA VAL A 11 18.63 -21.31 -11.88
C VAL A 11 17.41 -21.10 -12.78
N SER A 12 16.87 -22.17 -13.37
CA SER A 12 15.64 -22.09 -14.18
C SER A 12 14.46 -21.58 -13.35
N ILE A 13 14.25 -22.12 -12.15
CA ILE A 13 13.19 -21.70 -11.24
C ILE A 13 13.29 -20.20 -10.93
N ILE A 14 14.49 -19.69 -10.60
CA ILE A 14 14.72 -18.27 -10.35
C ILE A 14 14.38 -17.44 -11.59
N ILE A 15 14.87 -17.82 -12.78
CA ILE A 15 14.56 -17.11 -14.03
C ILE A 15 13.05 -17.09 -14.30
N PHE A 16 12.34 -18.20 -14.10
CA PHE A 16 10.89 -18.24 -14.27
C PHE A 16 10.16 -17.33 -13.28
N TYR A 17 10.60 -17.27 -12.02
CA TYR A 17 10.03 -16.36 -11.03
C TYR A 17 10.29 -14.89 -11.34
N MET A 18 11.45 -14.55 -11.93
CA MET A 18 11.75 -13.17 -12.34
C MET A 18 11.11 -12.81 -13.69
N ALA A 19 10.93 -13.76 -14.61
CA ALA A 19 10.35 -13.52 -15.93
C ALA A 19 8.82 -13.37 -15.88
N ARG A 20 8.11 -14.08 -15.01
CA ARG A 20 6.66 -13.94 -14.84
C ARG A 20 6.20 -12.49 -14.54
N PRO A 21 6.76 -11.77 -13.55
CA PRO A 21 6.36 -10.39 -13.29
C PRO A 21 6.73 -9.45 -14.44
N ILE A 22 7.87 -9.65 -15.11
CA ILE A 22 8.28 -8.82 -16.26
C ILE A 22 7.36 -9.04 -17.47
N TYR A 23 7.07 -10.30 -17.83
CA TYR A 23 6.21 -10.63 -18.96
C TYR A 23 4.79 -10.09 -18.76
N SER A 24 4.23 -10.24 -17.55
CA SER A 24 2.90 -9.74 -17.24
C SER A 24 2.84 -8.20 -17.27
N ARG A 25 3.93 -7.52 -16.91
CA ARG A 25 4.03 -6.05 -16.96
C ARG A 25 4.15 -5.50 -18.38
N ASN A 26 4.92 -6.15 -19.25
CA ASN A 26 5.08 -5.71 -20.65
C ASN A 26 3.78 -5.86 -21.45
N LYS A 27 3.02 -6.94 -21.24
CA LYS A 27 1.74 -7.15 -21.93
C LYS A 27 0.72 -6.04 -21.61
N ILE A 28 0.67 -5.57 -20.37
CA ILE A 28 -0.23 -4.49 -19.95
C ILE A 28 0.17 -3.13 -20.58
N LEU A 29 1.47 -2.88 -20.76
CA LEU A 29 1.93 -1.61 -21.36
C LEU A 29 1.61 -1.53 -22.85
N GLU A 30 1.66 -2.64 -23.58
CA GLU A 30 1.25 -2.69 -25.00
C GLU A 30 -0.26 -2.43 -25.19
N ASP A 31 -1.10 -2.78 -24.22
CA ASP A 31 -2.56 -2.57 -24.31
C ASP A 31 -3.00 -1.12 -23.96
N ILE A 32 -2.09 -0.26 -23.48
CA ILE A 32 -2.34 1.18 -23.26
C ILE A 32 -1.97 1.95 -24.54
N ASP A 33 -2.63 1.64 -25.66
CA ASP A 33 -2.68 2.55 -26.80
C ASP A 33 -3.91 3.46 -26.65
N ILE A 34 -3.65 4.74 -26.39
CA ILE A 34 -4.66 5.75 -26.14
C ILE A 34 -5.29 6.13 -27.48
N SER A 35 -6.40 5.47 -27.81
CA SER A 35 -7.39 6.02 -28.73
C SER A 35 -8.60 6.51 -27.91
N PRO A 36 -8.73 7.83 -27.67
CA PRO A 36 -9.82 8.36 -26.86
C PRO A 36 -11.10 8.34 -27.68
N THR A 37 -11.96 7.35 -27.42
CA THR A 37 -13.33 7.34 -27.93
C THR A 37 -14.22 8.07 -26.90
N PRO A 38 -15.10 9.01 -27.31
CA PRO A 38 -15.89 9.81 -26.36
C PRO A 38 -16.88 8.96 -25.57
N VAL A 39 -16.81 9.03 -24.24
CA VAL A 39 -17.69 8.31 -23.32
C VAL A 39 -19.03 9.06 -23.19
N GLU A 40 -20.09 8.47 -23.70
CA GLU A 40 -21.49 8.86 -23.49
C GLU A 40 -22.22 7.74 -22.71
N GLY A 41 -22.88 8.09 -21.60
CA GLY A 41 -23.64 7.16 -20.73
C GLY A 41 -22.82 6.67 -19.52
N THR A 42 -22.99 7.26 -18.32
CA THR A 42 -23.95 6.84 -17.27
C THR A 42 -23.97 5.32 -17.04
N ASP A 43 -23.45 4.90 -15.89
CA ASP A 43 -23.42 3.53 -15.35
C ASP A 43 -22.71 2.48 -16.23
N SER A 44 -21.55 2.82 -16.79
CA SER A 44 -20.69 1.78 -17.36
C SER A 44 -20.12 0.92 -16.22
N PRO A 45 -20.32 -0.41 -16.22
CA PRO A 45 -19.64 -1.29 -15.29
C PRO A 45 -18.15 -1.11 -15.55
N THR A 46 -17.41 -0.59 -14.57
CA THR A 46 -15.96 -0.72 -14.52
C THR A 46 -15.66 -2.18 -14.88
N THR A 47 -15.02 -2.40 -16.02
CA THR A 47 -14.88 -3.75 -16.56
C THR A 47 -14.14 -4.61 -15.53
N GLU A 48 -14.41 -5.92 -15.50
CA GLU A 48 -13.67 -6.85 -14.64
C GLU A 48 -12.15 -6.65 -14.75
N TYR A 49 -11.68 -6.31 -15.97
CA TYR A 49 -10.31 -5.93 -16.26
C TYR A 49 -9.85 -4.65 -15.55
N GLU A 50 -10.63 -3.57 -15.59
CA GLU A 50 -10.31 -2.32 -14.89
C GLU A 50 -10.28 -2.51 -13.36
N ILE A 51 -11.17 -3.35 -12.83
CA ILE A 51 -11.17 -3.73 -11.40
C ILE A 51 -9.92 -4.54 -11.07
N GLU A 52 -9.55 -5.53 -11.88
CA GLU A 52 -8.35 -6.34 -11.68
C GLU A 52 -7.07 -5.49 -11.79
N LEU A 53 -7.01 -4.58 -12.77
CA LEU A 53 -5.91 -3.64 -12.93
C LEU A 53 -5.80 -2.70 -11.72
N ALA A 54 -6.92 -2.14 -11.25
CA ALA A 54 -6.94 -1.30 -10.06
C ALA A 54 -6.44 -2.06 -8.82
N HIS A 55 -6.85 -3.32 -8.64
CA HIS A 55 -6.35 -4.17 -7.55
C HIS A 55 -4.84 -4.43 -7.69
N ARG A 56 -4.33 -4.75 -8.87
CA ARG A 56 -2.89 -4.97 -9.09
C ARG A 56 -2.05 -3.72 -8.87
N LEU A 57 -2.50 -2.58 -9.38
CA LEU A 57 -1.84 -1.30 -9.15
C LEU A 57 -1.79 -0.97 -7.65
N HIS A 58 -2.82 -1.40 -6.91
CA HIS A 58 -2.85 -1.30 -5.47
C HIS A 58 -1.82 -2.16 -4.77
N GLU A 59 -1.77 -3.44 -5.12
CA GLU A 59 -0.82 -4.39 -4.56
C GLU A 59 0.60 -3.92 -4.85
N ASP A 60 0.90 -3.54 -6.09
CA ASP A 60 2.19 -2.98 -6.49
C ASP A 60 2.55 -1.72 -5.69
N TYR A 61 1.59 -0.81 -5.48
CA TYR A 61 1.81 0.40 -4.68
C TYR A 61 2.10 0.08 -3.22
N ILE A 62 1.34 -0.84 -2.62
CA ILE A 62 1.54 -1.29 -1.23
C ILE A 62 2.89 -2.00 -1.09
N LEU A 63 3.27 -2.82 -2.06
CA LEU A 63 4.56 -3.50 -2.10
C LEU A 63 5.74 -2.54 -2.32
N ALA A 64 5.49 -1.39 -2.93
CA ALA A 64 6.49 -0.34 -3.11
C ALA A 64 6.72 0.51 -1.83
N CYS A 65 5.93 0.29 -0.77
CA CYS A 65 6.14 1.03 0.47
C CYS A 65 7.47 0.66 1.13
N PRO A 66 8.30 1.65 1.56
CA PRO A 66 9.66 1.41 2.05
C PRO A 66 9.78 0.43 3.22
N LYS A 67 8.77 0.42 4.10
CA LYS A 67 8.70 -0.45 5.26
C LYS A 67 7.25 -0.76 5.58
N LYS A 68 6.96 -1.99 5.96
CA LYS A 68 5.69 -2.35 6.60
C LYS A 68 5.82 -2.19 8.12
N PRO A 69 4.84 -1.59 8.82
CA PRO A 69 4.81 -1.57 10.27
C PRO A 69 4.79 -2.99 10.85
N SER A 70 5.19 -3.11 12.12
CA SER A 70 4.96 -4.35 12.88
C SER A 70 3.45 -4.60 13.06
N SER A 71 3.04 -5.87 13.17
CA SER A 71 1.63 -6.23 13.42
C SER A 71 1.06 -5.54 14.66
N LYS A 72 1.87 -5.41 15.72
CA LYS A 72 1.49 -4.69 16.94
C LYS A 72 1.21 -3.21 16.65
N CYS A 73 2.06 -2.57 15.84
CA CYS A 73 1.84 -1.18 15.44
C CYS A 73 0.59 -1.03 14.57
N ASP A 74 0.35 -1.95 13.63
CA ASP A 74 -0.88 -1.96 12.83
C ASP A 74 -2.12 -1.99 13.74
N ASP A 75 -2.13 -2.83 14.77
CA ASP A 75 -3.22 -2.91 15.76
C ASP A 75 -3.37 -1.61 16.59
N GLU A 76 -2.26 -1.01 17.04
CA GLU A 76 -2.27 0.26 17.78
C GLU A 76 -2.89 1.39 16.94
N ILE A 77 -2.45 1.51 15.69
CA ILE A 77 -2.94 2.53 14.75
C ILE A 77 -4.41 2.28 14.43
N PHE A 78 -4.78 1.04 14.10
CA PHE A 78 -6.15 0.68 13.77
C PHE A 78 -7.10 0.96 14.95
N ASN A 79 -6.79 0.47 16.14
CA ASN A 79 -7.63 0.71 17.31
C ASN A 79 -7.71 2.21 17.68
N ASN A 80 -6.59 2.94 17.59
CA ASN A 80 -6.57 4.39 17.82
C ASN A 80 -7.46 5.14 16.82
N MET A 81 -7.54 4.70 15.56
CA MET A 81 -8.46 5.27 14.58
C MET A 81 -9.94 5.00 14.94
N LEU A 82 -10.24 3.85 15.54
CA LEU A 82 -11.60 3.47 15.92
C LEU A 82 -12.09 4.19 17.18
N ASP A 83 -11.33 4.12 18.26
CA ASP A 83 -11.74 4.60 19.58
C ASP A 83 -11.27 6.03 19.88
N GLY A 84 -10.16 6.47 19.26
CA GLY A 84 -9.53 7.75 19.52
C GLY A 84 -8.64 7.79 20.77
N THR A 85 -8.65 6.74 21.59
CA THR A 85 -8.07 6.66 22.94
C THR A 85 -6.96 5.65 23.08
N THR A 86 -6.89 4.63 22.21
CA THR A 86 -5.82 3.64 22.22
C THR A 86 -4.48 4.36 22.03
N PRO A 87 -3.51 4.21 22.95
CA PRO A 87 -2.21 4.86 22.83
C PRO A 87 -1.42 4.33 21.65
N VAL A 88 -0.73 5.23 20.95
CA VAL A 88 0.26 4.90 19.92
C VAL A 88 1.65 5.11 20.50
N THR A 89 2.41 4.02 20.58
CA THR A 89 3.76 4.01 21.18
C THR A 89 4.78 4.73 20.31
N ASN A 90 5.90 5.18 20.90
CA ASN A 90 7.01 5.75 20.12
C ASN A 90 7.59 4.70 19.14
N GLU A 91 7.66 3.44 19.55
CA GLU A 91 8.06 2.32 18.69
C GLU A 91 7.19 2.24 17.43
N CYS A 92 5.86 2.24 17.61
CA CYS A 92 4.93 2.27 16.49
C CYS A 92 5.05 3.56 15.66
N CYS A 93 5.26 4.72 16.30
CA CYS A 93 5.52 5.96 15.57
C CYS A 93 6.76 5.87 14.66
N HIS A 94 7.85 5.23 15.09
CA HIS A 94 9.00 5.00 14.20
C HIS A 94 8.65 4.11 13.01
N ASP A 95 7.82 3.09 13.22
CA ASP A 95 7.39 2.18 12.16
C ASP A 95 6.57 2.90 11.08
N ILE A 96 5.55 3.68 11.47
CA ILE A 96 4.74 4.41 10.49
C ILE A 96 5.55 5.51 9.79
N LEU A 97 6.45 6.22 10.49
CA LEU A 97 7.25 7.26 9.85
C LEU A 97 8.26 6.66 8.85
N LYS A 98 8.79 5.46 9.12
CA LYS A 98 9.62 4.70 8.17
C LYS A 98 8.83 4.12 6.99
N THR A 99 7.52 3.91 7.16
CA THR A 99 6.61 3.55 6.05
C THR A 99 6.45 4.71 5.07
N GLY A 100 6.56 5.96 5.55
CA GLY A 100 6.40 7.16 4.74
C GLY A 100 4.95 7.63 4.65
N LYS A 101 4.78 8.95 4.52
CA LYS A 101 3.48 9.62 4.63
C LYS A 101 2.48 9.12 3.60
N ASP A 102 2.88 9.13 2.33
CA ASP A 102 1.99 8.82 1.23
C ASP A 102 1.52 7.37 1.28
N CYS A 103 2.44 6.45 1.61
CA CYS A 103 2.11 5.05 1.84
C CYS A 103 1.13 4.85 2.99
N HIS A 104 1.39 5.48 4.15
CA HIS A 104 0.49 5.41 5.29
C HIS A 104 -0.91 5.93 4.94
N LEU A 105 -1.01 7.12 4.34
CA LEU A 105 -2.30 7.73 3.99
C LEU A 105 -3.05 6.99 2.89
N ALA A 106 -2.33 6.42 1.92
CA ALA A 106 -2.91 5.55 0.91
C ALA A 106 -3.50 4.30 1.58
N LEU A 107 -2.71 3.53 2.34
CA LEU A 107 -3.18 2.33 3.06
C LEU A 107 -4.42 2.60 3.92
N VAL A 108 -4.46 3.73 4.61
CA VAL A 108 -5.63 4.15 5.39
C VAL A 108 -6.84 4.37 4.48
N LYS A 109 -6.71 5.16 3.40
CA LYS A 109 -7.82 5.38 2.45
C LYS A 109 -8.34 4.07 1.86
N ILE A 110 -7.44 3.12 1.61
CA ILE A 110 -7.75 1.80 1.05
C ILE A 110 -8.63 1.01 2.01
N ILE A 111 -8.13 0.79 3.23
CA ILE A 111 -8.83 0.03 4.26
C ILE A 111 -10.21 0.64 4.50
N PHE A 112 -10.29 1.96 4.64
CA PHE A 112 -11.54 2.66 4.91
C PHE A 112 -12.42 2.90 3.67
N SER A 113 -12.00 2.46 2.47
CA SER A 113 -12.86 2.41 1.28
C SER A 113 -13.60 1.07 1.16
N THR A 114 -13.18 0.04 1.89
CA THR A 114 -13.83 -1.28 1.90
C THR A 114 -15.20 -1.24 2.60
N ASN A 115 -16.09 -2.15 2.23
CA ASN A 115 -17.46 -2.22 2.78
C ASN A 115 -17.48 -2.38 4.31
N ASP A 116 -16.48 -3.05 4.89
CA ASP A 116 -16.40 -3.32 6.33
C ASP A 116 -16.18 -2.05 7.16
N TYR A 117 -15.44 -1.08 6.59
CA TYR A 117 -14.96 0.10 7.32
C TYR A 117 -15.45 1.43 6.73
N LYS A 118 -16.07 1.45 5.55
CA LYS A 118 -16.57 2.66 4.89
C LYS A 118 -17.48 3.51 5.80
N LYS A 119 -18.32 2.87 6.61
CA LYS A 119 -19.24 3.55 7.53
C LYS A 119 -18.56 4.39 8.63
N ILE A 120 -17.31 4.08 8.97
CA ILE A 120 -16.52 4.80 9.99
C ILE A 120 -15.37 5.61 9.41
N ALA A 121 -15.17 5.58 8.09
CA ALA A 121 -14.09 6.26 7.38
C ALA A 121 -14.01 7.77 7.71
N SER A 122 -15.16 8.44 7.83
CA SER A 122 -15.25 9.87 8.14
C SER A 122 -14.66 10.24 9.50
N LYS A 123 -14.64 9.31 10.46
CA LYS A 123 -14.00 9.48 11.77
C LYS A 123 -12.56 8.99 11.75
N ALA A 124 -12.34 7.81 11.18
CA ALA A 124 -11.06 7.12 11.26
C ALA A 124 -9.95 7.78 10.42
N ILE A 125 -10.26 8.24 9.20
CA ILE A 125 -9.27 8.84 8.31
C ILE A 125 -8.69 10.14 8.92
N PRO A 126 -9.51 11.12 9.40
CA PRO A 126 -8.97 12.28 10.10
C PRO A 126 -8.17 11.91 11.34
N LYS A 127 -8.60 10.88 12.08
CA LYS A 127 -7.86 10.41 13.25
C LYS A 127 -6.47 9.87 12.86
N SER A 128 -6.36 9.12 11.77
CA SER A 128 -5.07 8.66 11.24
C SER A 128 -4.12 9.81 10.94
N LYS A 129 -4.62 10.90 10.33
CA LYS A 129 -3.83 12.11 10.06
C LYS A 129 -3.32 12.76 11.35
N GLN A 130 -4.19 12.84 12.37
CA GLN A 130 -3.79 13.36 13.68
C GLN A 130 -2.69 12.49 14.30
N THR A 131 -2.81 11.18 14.19
CA THR A 131 -1.81 10.22 14.69
C THR A 131 -0.48 10.34 13.94
N TRP A 132 -0.51 10.50 12.62
CA TRP A 132 0.69 10.82 11.84
C TRP A 132 1.37 12.08 12.37
N ASN A 133 0.62 13.17 12.54
CA ASN A 133 1.15 14.44 13.04
C ASN A 133 1.68 14.33 14.48
N ASP A 134 1.03 13.54 15.33
CA ASP A 134 1.53 13.27 16.68
C ASP A 134 2.88 12.53 16.65
N CYS A 135 3.01 11.51 15.80
CA CYS A 135 4.25 10.78 15.63
C CYS A 135 5.36 11.67 15.05
N VAL A 136 5.08 12.51 14.05
CA VAL A 136 6.04 13.50 13.52
C VAL A 136 6.55 14.40 14.64
N ARG A 137 5.64 14.92 15.49
CA ARG A 137 6.01 15.78 16.62
C ARG A 137 6.84 15.06 17.68
N ARG A 138 6.53 13.81 17.98
CA ARG A 138 7.16 13.06 19.09
C ARG A 138 8.53 12.50 18.74
N VAL A 139 8.68 11.93 17.54
CA VAL A 139 9.87 11.16 17.16
C VAL A 139 10.38 11.50 15.75
N GLY A 140 9.82 12.51 15.07
CA GLY A 140 10.19 12.84 13.69
C GLY A 140 11.67 13.20 13.51
N MET A 141 12.27 13.85 14.51
CA MET A 141 13.70 14.20 14.50
C MET A 141 14.64 12.98 14.58
N GLU A 142 14.13 11.83 15.03
CA GLU A 142 14.93 10.61 15.26
C GLU A 142 14.95 9.68 14.04
N ILE A 143 14.15 9.96 13.00
CA ILE A 143 14.01 9.11 11.81
C ILE A 143 15.27 9.16 10.92
N GLY A 144 16.05 10.23 10.99
CA GLY A 144 17.23 10.44 10.14
C GLY A 144 16.90 10.77 8.68
N ALA A 145 15.61 10.98 8.35
CA ALA A 145 15.12 11.41 7.05
C ALA A 145 14.06 12.51 7.22
N PRO A 146 13.85 13.39 6.22
CA PRO A 146 12.82 14.41 6.29
C PRO A 146 11.43 13.79 6.44
N VAL A 147 10.73 14.17 7.51
CA VAL A 147 9.31 13.86 7.73
C VAL A 147 8.52 15.17 7.76
N SER A 148 7.31 15.16 7.21
CA SER A 148 6.44 16.35 7.16
C SER A 148 5.11 16.08 7.82
N PHE A 149 4.51 17.12 8.37
CA PHE A 149 3.12 17.09 8.82
C PHE A 149 2.17 16.85 7.65
N GLU A 150 1.04 16.24 7.95
CA GLU A 150 -0.11 16.12 7.07
C GLU A 150 -1.12 17.25 7.39
N PRO A 151 -1.44 18.12 6.42
CA PRO A 151 -2.44 19.16 6.59
C PRO A 151 -3.86 18.65 6.88
#